data_AF-A0A6N8VIM1-F1
#
_entry.id   AF-A0A6N8VIM1-F1
#
_cell.length_a   1.000
_cell.length_b   1.000
_cell.length_c   1.000
_cell.angle_alpha   90.00
_cell.angle_beta   90.00
_cell.angle_gamma   90.00
#
_symmetry.space_group_name_H-M   'P 1'
#
loop_
_entity.id
_entity.type
_entity.pdbx_description
1 polymer ?
#
loop_
_entity_poly.entity_id
_entity_poly.type
_entity_poly.pdbx_seq_one_letter_code
_entity_poly.pdbx_strand_id
1 'polypeptide(L)'
;MRRFIARILDATDISNRYLYLYIACLILSLSLVAGAEVPTMNNHFQPNDNHLPTPPPSQQIDPLKAYPTAQYIVHGVLVMEDNAVAVVYTPRNTWHKLYVNSHLGEEQAVVRQITTKGIQIDMQDTLLWLPILQ
;
A
#
# COMPACT_ATOMS: atom_id res chain seq x y z
N MET A 1 34.41 -8.44 -23.21
CA MET A 1 34.45 -8.21 -21.75
C MET A 1 34.42 -6.72 -21.47
N ARG A 2 33.29 -6.17 -21.00
CA ARG A 2 33.18 -4.78 -20.53
C ARG A 2 32.53 -4.78 -19.15
N ARG A 3 33.11 -3.96 -18.27
CA ARG A 3 32.97 -3.99 -16.81
C ARG A 3 31.62 -3.42 -16.37
N PHE A 4 30.87 -4.18 -15.57
CA PHE A 4 29.71 -3.70 -14.80
C PHE A 4 30.20 -2.66 -13.78
N ILE A 5 29.61 -1.46 -13.77
CA ILE A 5 29.73 -0.51 -12.65
C ILE A 5 28.33 -0.37 -12.07
N ALA A 6 27.98 -1.27 -11.14
CA ALA A 6 26.90 -1.04 -10.20
C ALA A 6 27.46 -0.13 -9.10
N ARG A 7 27.10 1.16 -9.13
CA ARG A 7 27.29 2.02 -7.96
C ARG A 7 26.17 1.72 -6.97
N ILE A 8 26.38 0.68 -6.15
CA ILE A 8 25.63 0.47 -4.92
C ILE A 8 26.14 1.53 -3.96
N LEU A 9 25.33 2.56 -3.72
CA LEU A 9 25.52 3.42 -2.55
C LEU A 9 25.44 2.52 -1.31
N ASP A 10 26.49 2.59 -0.52
CA ASP A 10 26.75 1.87 0.72
C ASP A 10 25.52 1.90 1.65
N ALA A 11 24.71 0.84 1.63
CA ALA A 11 23.51 0.67 2.47
C ALA A 11 23.68 -0.50 3.45
N THR A 12 24.93 -0.89 3.71
CA THR A 12 25.27 -2.13 4.39
C THR A 12 24.98 -2.09 5.90
N ASP A 13 24.78 -0.91 6.50
CA ASP A 13 24.45 -0.77 7.92
C ASP A 13 22.92 -0.64 8.20
N ILE A 14 22.17 -0.10 7.23
CA ILE A 14 20.75 0.26 7.43
C ILE A 14 19.82 -0.93 7.11
N SER A 15 20.14 -1.78 6.14
CA SER A 15 19.27 -2.90 5.73
C SER A 15 19.03 -3.95 6.82
N ASN A 16 19.97 -4.14 7.75
CA ASN A 16 19.85 -5.18 8.78
C ASN A 16 18.83 -4.83 9.87
N ARG A 17 18.68 -3.54 10.21
CA ARG A 17 17.72 -3.08 11.24
C ARG A 17 16.28 -3.18 10.75
N TYR A 18 16.04 -2.88 9.48
CA TYR A 18 14.69 -2.99 8.88
C TYR A 18 14.27 -4.43 8.62
N LEU A 19 15.23 -5.31 8.29
CA LEU A 19 14.94 -6.75 8.18
C LEU A 19 14.53 -7.35 9.53
N TYR A 20 15.20 -6.95 10.62
CA TYR A 20 14.81 -7.36 11.98
C TYR A 20 13.42 -6.84 12.39
N LEU A 21 13.11 -5.57 12.09
CA LEU A 21 11.78 -5.01 12.35
C LEU A 21 10.69 -5.74 11.55
N TYR A 22 10.99 -6.06 10.29
CA TYR A 22 10.06 -6.77 9.40
C TYR A 22 9.76 -8.19 9.90
N ILE A 23 10.79 -8.95 10.31
CA ILE A 23 10.63 -10.30 10.86
C ILE A 23 9.91 -10.26 12.21
N ALA A 24 10.21 -9.30 13.09
CA ALA A 24 9.55 -9.16 14.38
C ALA A 24 8.04 -8.86 14.26
N CYS A 25 7.65 -7.98 13.33
CA CYS A 25 6.24 -7.70 13.05
C CYS A 25 5.48 -8.91 12.50
N LEU A 26 6.15 -9.75 11.70
CA LEU A 26 5.57 -10.96 11.10
C LEU A 26 5.31 -12.04 12.16
N ILE A 27 6.16 -12.16 13.18
CA ILE A 27 5.97 -13.10 14.30
C ILE A 27 4.85 -12.62 15.25
N LEU A 28 4.77 -11.32 15.53
CA LEU A 28 3.72 -10.72 16.37
C LEU A 28 2.32 -10.87 15.76
N SER A 29 2.20 -10.78 14.44
CA SER A 29 0.92 -10.95 13.73
C SER A 29 0.48 -12.41 13.59
N LEU A 30 1.39 -13.38 13.71
CA LEU A 30 1.05 -14.80 13.68
C LEU A 30 0.61 -15.38 15.03
N SER A 31 0.74 -14.60 16.13
CA SER A 31 0.47 -15.07 17.50
C SER A 31 -0.96 -14.76 17.99
N LEU A 32 -1.83 -14.16 17.16
CA LEU A 32 -3.19 -13.75 17.55
C LEU A 32 -4.29 -14.70 17.02
N VAL A 33 -4.02 -16.01 17.01
CA VAL A 33 -5.04 -17.05 16.78
C VAL A 33 -4.76 -18.23 17.71
N ALA A 34 -5.04 -18.07 19.00
CA ALA A 34 -5.25 -19.19 19.92
C ALA A 34 -5.93 -18.70 21.21
N GLY A 35 -7.11 -19.23 21.51
CA GLY A 35 -7.69 -19.17 22.86
C GLY A 35 -9.06 -18.52 22.94
N ALA A 36 -10.08 -19.17 22.37
CA ALA A 36 -11.46 -18.95 22.78
C ALA A 36 -12.01 -20.26 23.35
N GLU A 37 -12.02 -20.38 24.68
CA GLU A 37 -12.86 -21.34 25.38
C GLU A 37 -13.60 -20.61 26.50
N VAL A 38 -14.93 -20.56 26.36
CA VAL A 38 -15.88 -19.93 27.28
C VAL A 38 -16.42 -21.02 28.22
N PRO A 39 -16.44 -20.83 29.54
CA PRO A 39 -17.29 -21.65 30.39
C PRO A 39 -18.74 -21.16 30.30
N THR A 40 -19.63 -22.09 29.98
CA THR A 40 -21.09 -21.94 29.97
C THR A 40 -21.65 -21.59 31.34
N MET A 41 -22.44 -20.52 31.43
CA MET A 41 -23.45 -20.37 32.48
C MET A 41 -24.77 -19.92 31.87
N ASN A 42 -25.78 -20.79 32.01
CA ASN A 42 -27.17 -20.58 31.66
C ASN A 42 -27.76 -19.41 32.45
N ASN A 43 -28.32 -18.42 31.77
CA ASN A 43 -29.38 -17.59 32.32
C ASN A 43 -30.45 -17.37 31.25
N HIS A 44 -31.65 -17.84 31.58
CA HIS A 44 -32.86 -17.74 30.78
C HIS A 44 -33.38 -16.30 30.85
N PHE A 45 -33.17 -15.51 29.79
CA PHE A 45 -33.81 -14.20 29.61
C PHE A 45 -34.46 -14.14 28.23
N GLN A 46 -35.75 -13.79 28.20
CA GLN A 46 -36.58 -13.66 27.00
C GLN A 46 -36.00 -12.62 26.02
N PRO A 47 -36.08 -12.83 24.69
CA PRO A 47 -35.64 -11.83 23.74
C PRO A 47 -36.67 -10.71 23.63
N ASN A 48 -36.30 -9.50 24.03
CA ASN A 48 -36.95 -8.28 23.55
C ASN A 48 -36.46 -8.02 22.12
N ASP A 49 -37.39 -7.84 21.18
CA ASP A 49 -37.15 -7.47 19.78
C ASP A 49 -36.62 -6.03 19.64
N ASN A 50 -35.43 -5.77 20.19
CA ASN A 50 -34.66 -4.57 19.90
C ASN A 50 -33.69 -4.89 18.76
N HIS A 51 -34.19 -4.83 17.52
CA HIS A 51 -33.32 -4.75 16.35
C HIS A 51 -32.50 -3.45 16.46
N LEU A 52 -31.29 -3.55 17.01
CA LEU A 52 -30.28 -2.53 16.77
C LEU A 52 -30.12 -2.40 15.25
N PRO A 53 -30.13 -1.18 14.67
CA PRO A 53 -29.77 -1.03 13.28
C PRO A 53 -28.33 -1.55 13.12
N THR A 54 -28.17 -2.61 12.32
CA THR A 54 -26.85 -3.09 11.92
C THR A 54 -26.08 -1.89 11.38
N PRO A 55 -24.87 -1.59 11.88
CA PRO A 55 -24.08 -0.52 11.30
C PRO A 55 -23.93 -0.83 9.80
N PRO A 56 -24.06 0.19 8.92
CA PRO A 56 -23.92 -0.02 7.50
C PRO A 56 -22.60 -0.76 7.24
N PRO A 57 -22.57 -1.70 6.28
CA PRO A 57 -21.37 -2.44 5.96
C PRO A 57 -20.24 -1.44 5.74
N SER A 58 -19.14 -1.60 6.47
CA SER A 58 -17.94 -0.78 6.27
C SER A 58 -17.51 -0.98 4.82
N GLN A 59 -17.75 0.02 3.97
CA GLN A 59 -17.26 0.02 2.61
C GLN A 59 -15.73 0.02 2.70
N GLN A 60 -15.11 -1.11 2.40
CA GLN A 60 -13.66 -1.20 2.32
C GLN A 60 -13.22 -0.43 1.07
N ILE A 61 -12.91 0.86 1.24
CA ILE A 61 -12.39 1.70 0.18
C ILE A 61 -10.96 1.23 -0.11
N ASP A 62 -10.66 0.96 -1.39
CA ASP A 62 -9.31 0.72 -1.85
C ASP A 62 -8.41 1.89 -1.41
N PRO A 63 -7.36 1.68 -0.61
CA PRO A 63 -6.51 2.75 -0.11
C PRO A 63 -5.93 3.64 -1.22
N LEU A 64 -5.73 3.08 -2.42
CA LEU A 64 -5.27 3.82 -3.60
C LEU A 64 -6.34 4.68 -4.26
N LYS A 65 -7.60 4.58 -3.83
CA LYS A 65 -8.73 5.39 -4.31
C LYS A 65 -9.27 6.36 -3.25
N ALA A 66 -8.62 6.41 -2.08
CA ALA A 66 -9.09 7.14 -0.91
C ALA A 66 -8.58 8.59 -0.83
N TYR A 67 -7.77 9.04 -1.79
CA TYR A 67 -7.19 10.39 -1.82
C TYR A 67 -7.19 10.92 -3.24
N PRO A 68 -7.25 12.25 -3.44
CA PRO A 68 -6.98 12.87 -4.73
C PRO A 68 -5.59 12.51 -5.27
N THR A 69 -5.47 12.34 -6.59
CA THR A 69 -4.22 11.93 -7.24
C THR A 69 -3.06 12.88 -6.97
N ALA A 70 -3.36 14.18 -6.79
CA ALA A 70 -2.37 15.20 -6.48
C ALA A 70 -1.66 15.01 -5.12
N GLN A 71 -2.20 14.17 -4.23
CA GLN A 71 -1.63 13.94 -2.90
C GLN A 71 -0.65 12.76 -2.87
N TYR A 72 -0.46 12.05 -3.98
CA TYR A 72 0.48 10.94 -4.08
C TYR A 72 1.87 11.47 -4.40
N ILE A 73 2.85 11.05 -3.61
CA ILE A 73 4.25 11.42 -3.81
C ILE A 73 4.98 10.21 -4.39
N VAL A 74 5.57 10.37 -5.57
CA VAL A 74 6.46 9.34 -6.15
C VAL A 74 7.81 9.45 -5.47
N HIS A 75 8.19 8.41 -4.74
CA HIS A 75 9.45 8.42 -3.98
C HIS A 75 10.58 7.72 -4.71
N GLY A 76 10.25 6.78 -5.60
CA GLY A 76 11.25 6.08 -6.38
C GLY A 76 10.64 5.21 -7.45
N VAL A 77 11.48 4.76 -8.37
CA VAL A 77 11.11 3.86 -9.45
C VAL A 77 12.16 2.76 -9.55
N LEU A 78 11.71 1.51 -9.64
CA LEU A 78 12.53 0.36 -9.97
C LEU A 78 12.27 0.01 -11.43
N VAL A 79 13.31 0.13 -12.27
CA VAL A 79 13.25 -0.24 -13.69
C VAL A 79 14.03 -1.55 -13.89
N MET A 80 13.36 -2.53 -14.48
CA MET A 80 13.88 -3.83 -14.92
C MET A 80 13.81 -3.88 -16.46
N GLU A 81 14.38 -4.92 -17.10
CA GLU A 81 14.43 -5.01 -18.58
C GLU A 81 13.05 -4.87 -19.24
N ASP A 82 12.04 -5.57 -18.73
CA ASP A 82 10.69 -5.61 -19.32
C ASP A 82 9.61 -4.99 -18.43
N ASN A 83 9.97 -4.44 -17.27
CA ASN A 83 8.98 -3.96 -16.30
C ASN A 83 9.50 -2.78 -15.49
N ALA A 84 8.58 -1.92 -15.06
CA ALA A 84 8.88 -0.81 -14.18
C ALA A 84 7.84 -0.70 -13.07
N VAL A 85 8.31 -0.41 -11.86
CA VAL A 85 7.47 -0.30 -10.66
C VAL A 85 7.75 1.04 -10.02
N ALA A 86 6.71 1.83 -9.78
CA ALA A 86 6.80 3.06 -9.02
C ALA A 86 6.43 2.80 -7.57
N VAL A 87 7.14 3.44 -6.65
CA VAL A 87 6.83 3.44 -5.23
C VAL A 87 6.25 4.80 -4.88
N VAL A 88 4.99 4.81 -4.43
CA VAL A 88 4.28 6.02 -4.04
C VAL A 88 4.00 6.03 -2.56
N TYR A 89 4.04 7.22 -1.97
CA TYR A 89 3.72 7.48 -0.59
C TYR A 89 2.39 8.23 -0.51
N THR A 90 1.50 7.76 0.35
CA THR A 90 0.17 8.36 0.57
C THR A 90 0.16 9.27 1.80
N PRO A 91 -0.82 10.19 1.90
CA PRO A 91 -0.98 11.06 3.06
C PRO A 91 -1.17 10.34 4.41
N ARG A 92 -1.59 9.06 4.40
CA ARG A 92 -1.68 8.22 5.61
C ARG A 92 -0.41 7.47 5.95
N ASN A 93 0.72 7.90 5.39
CA ASN A 93 2.03 7.32 5.62
C ASN A 93 2.16 5.86 5.15
N THR A 94 1.40 5.49 4.11
CA THR A 94 1.42 4.14 3.55
C THR A 94 2.12 4.13 2.21
N TRP A 95 3.00 3.14 2.04
CA TRP A 95 3.74 2.87 0.81
C TRP A 95 2.96 1.95 -0.11
N HIS A 96 2.86 2.30 -1.39
CA HIS A 96 2.22 1.47 -2.40
C HIS A 96 3.13 1.30 -3.62
N LYS A 97 3.02 0.12 -4.25
CA LYS A 97 3.65 -0.17 -5.54
C LYS A 97 2.63 0.05 -6.63
N LEU A 98 3.01 0.83 -7.65
CA LEU A 98 2.22 1.02 -8.85
C LEU A 98 2.94 0.40 -10.04
N TYR A 99 2.14 -0.21 -10.91
CA TYR A 99 2.54 -0.76 -12.20
C TYR A 99 1.86 0.02 -13.31
N VAL A 100 2.30 -0.18 -14.55
CA VAL A 100 1.52 0.27 -15.71
C VAL A 100 0.11 -0.31 -15.63
N ASN A 101 -0.89 0.51 -15.93
CA ASN A 101 -2.33 0.27 -15.78
C ASN A 101 -2.88 0.21 -14.35
N SER A 102 -2.06 0.52 -13.33
CA SER A 102 -2.57 0.71 -11.97
C SER A 102 -3.48 1.94 -11.90
N HIS A 103 -4.54 1.84 -11.09
CA HIS A 103 -5.45 2.95 -10.83
C HIS A 103 -5.06 3.61 -9.52
N LEU A 104 -5.07 4.94 -9.50
CA LEU A 104 -4.81 5.73 -8.32
C LEU A 104 -5.75 6.93 -8.29
N GLY A 105 -5.97 7.42 -7.08
CA GLY A 105 -6.77 8.60 -6.87
C GLY A 105 -8.28 8.35 -6.82
N GLU A 106 -8.99 9.31 -6.24
CA GLU A 106 -10.46 9.41 -6.37
C GLU A 106 -10.89 9.59 -7.83
N GLU A 107 -10.03 10.22 -8.63
CA GLU A 107 -10.24 10.49 -10.05
C GLU A 107 -10.08 9.25 -10.93
N GLN A 108 -9.68 8.11 -10.33
CA GLN A 108 -9.37 6.86 -11.04
C GLN A 108 -8.34 7.04 -12.15
N ALA A 109 -7.33 7.88 -11.91
CA ALA A 109 -6.24 8.09 -12.83
C ALA A 109 -5.52 6.76 -13.11
N VAL A 110 -5.08 6.55 -14.35
CA VAL A 110 -4.45 5.32 -14.80
C VAL A 110 -2.98 5.58 -15.09
N VAL A 111 -2.08 4.77 -14.51
CA VAL A 111 -0.65 4.84 -14.83
C VAL A 111 -0.44 4.36 -16.26
N ARG A 112 0.07 5.22 -17.14
CA ARG A 112 0.38 4.88 -18.53
C ARG A 112 1.83 4.50 -18.75
N GLN A 113 2.73 5.20 -18.06
CA GLN A 113 4.16 5.00 -18.22
C GLN A 113 4.90 5.21 -16.90
N ILE A 114 5.93 4.41 -16.68
CA ILE A 114 6.83 4.53 -15.53
C ILE A 114 8.27 4.61 -16.07
N THR A 115 9.03 5.59 -15.61
CA THR A 115 10.42 5.81 -16.03
C THR A 115 11.30 6.20 -14.85
N THR A 116 12.62 6.28 -15.07
CA THR A 116 13.56 6.80 -14.07
C THR A 116 13.32 8.26 -13.65
N LYS A 117 12.43 8.99 -14.33
CA LYS A 117 12.06 10.37 -14.01
C LYS A 117 10.77 10.49 -13.18
N GLY A 118 9.99 9.41 -13.05
CA GLY A 118 8.66 9.43 -12.44
C GLY A 118 7.61 8.65 -13.21
N ILE A 119 6.35 8.99 -12.99
CA ILE A 119 5.20 8.32 -13.62
C ILE A 119 4.36 9.28 -14.46
N GLN A 120 3.89 8.80 -15.60
CA GLN A 120 2.83 9.44 -16.36
C GLN A 120 1.50 8.78 -16.00
N ILE A 121 0.52 9.61 -15.72
CA ILE A 121 -0.85 9.20 -15.44
C ILE A 121 -1.79 9.82 -16.47
N ASP A 122 -2.89 9.14 -16.72
CA ASP A 122 -4.00 9.60 -17.52
C ASP A 122 -5.20 9.82 -16.61
N MET A 123 -5.66 11.06 -16.55
CA MET A 123 -6.78 11.51 -15.72
C MET A 123 -7.79 12.20 -16.63
N GLN A 124 -8.85 11.48 -17.02
CA GLN A 124 -9.93 12.01 -17.87
C GLN A 124 -9.38 12.69 -19.15
N ASP A 125 -8.63 11.93 -19.95
CA ASP A 125 -8.00 12.39 -21.20
C ASP A 125 -6.91 13.47 -21.01
N THR A 126 -6.53 13.76 -19.75
CA THR A 126 -5.42 14.65 -19.43
C THR A 126 -4.21 13.82 -18.97
N LEU A 127 -3.12 13.91 -19.72
CA LEU A 127 -1.86 13.29 -19.33
C LEU A 127 -1.12 14.20 -18.33
N LEU A 128 -0.88 13.69 -17.13
CA LEU A 128 -0.13 14.38 -16.08
C LEU A 128 1.16 13.65 -15.78
N TRP A 129 2.21 14.42 -15.49
CA TRP A 129 3.50 13.88 -15.08
C TRP A 129 3.70 14.09 -13.58
N LEU A 130 3.88 12.99 -12.85
CA LEU A 130 4.25 13.01 -11.44
C LEU A 130 5.75 12.70 -11.32
N PRO A 131 6.58 13.71 -11.05
CA PRO A 131 8.02 13.52 -10.93
C PRO A 131 8.38 12.79 -9.64
N ILE A 132 9.56 12.15 -9.63
CA ILE A 132 10.16 11.65 -8.39
C ILE A 132 10.57 12.86 -7.53
N LEU A 133 10.08 12.93 -6.30
CA LEU A 133 10.56 13.88 -5.30
C LEU A 133 11.84 13.31 -4.68
N GLN A 134 12.97 13.97 -4.97
CA GLN A 134 14.30 13.69 -4.40
C GLN A 134 14.51 14.43 -3.08
#